data_AF-A0A926H7L4-F1
#
_entry.id   AF-A0A926H7L4-F1
#
_cell.length_a   1.000
_cell.length_b   1.000
_cell.length_c   1.000
_cell.angle_alpha   90.00
_cell.angle_beta   90.00
_cell.angle_gamma   90.00
#
_symmetry.space_group_name_H-M   'P 1'
#
loop_
_entity.id
_entity.type
_entity.pdbx_description
1 polymer ?
#
loop_
_entity_poly.entity_id
_entity_poly.type
_entity_poly.pdbx_seq_one_letter_code
_entity_poly.pdbx_strand_id
1 'polypeptide(L)'
;RGKFMFVLDETGPKRATYIAGHPSLKGRTLFTNSVAGTPEAAFMILNNSIGDQAQIQAMVKKGYLVRTRADSDTKEARANDKRSFDAACQSGAQIITTDYYARSAFFKSDYIVRFPDGTYLRPNPALR
;
A
#
# COMPACT_ATOMS: atom_id res chain seq x y z
N ARG A 1 -1.86 -17.87 -7.98
CA ARG A 1 -0.93 -17.48 -9.07
C ARG A 1 -1.73 -17.26 -10.35
N GLY A 2 -1.28 -16.39 -11.27
CA GLY A 2 -2.02 -16.07 -12.51
C GLY A 2 -3.28 -15.22 -12.31
N LYS A 3 -3.39 -14.52 -11.17
CA LYS A 3 -4.47 -13.57 -10.89
C LYS A 3 -3.89 -12.17 -10.87
N PHE A 4 -4.65 -11.22 -11.41
CA PHE A 4 -4.28 -9.80 -11.46
C PHE A 4 -5.33 -8.99 -10.72
N MET A 5 -4.89 -7.95 -10.04
CA MET A 5 -5.75 -6.96 -9.41
C MET A 5 -5.37 -5.60 -9.97
N PHE A 6 -6.36 -4.85 -10.43
CA PHE A 6 -6.19 -3.49 -10.91
C PHE A 6 -6.83 -2.53 -9.92
N VAL A 7 -6.15 -1.41 -9.66
CA VAL A 7 -6.58 -0.43 -8.67
C VAL A 7 -6.58 0.95 -9.30
N LEU A 8 -7.66 1.69 -9.07
CA LEU A 8 -7.71 3.13 -9.31
C LEU A 8 -7.14 3.87 -8.10
N ASP A 9 -5.88 4.31 -8.20
CA ASP A 9 -5.21 5.15 -7.19
C ASP A 9 -5.63 6.62 -7.34
N GLU A 10 -6.93 6.87 -7.16
CA GLU A 10 -7.52 8.20 -7.18
C GLU A 10 -8.66 8.30 -6.16
N THR A 11 -8.95 9.52 -5.74
CA THR A 11 -10.07 9.83 -4.84
C THR A 11 -10.98 10.89 -5.46
N GLY A 12 -11.98 11.34 -4.69
CA GLY A 12 -12.82 12.47 -5.10
C GLY A 12 -13.55 12.26 -6.44
N PRO A 13 -13.60 13.27 -7.33
CA PRO A 13 -14.41 13.24 -8.55
C PRO A 13 -14.06 12.11 -9.52
N LYS A 14 -12.78 11.76 -9.66
CA LYS A 14 -12.34 10.67 -10.57
C LYS A 14 -12.88 9.32 -10.10
N ARG A 15 -12.74 9.03 -8.80
CA ARG A 15 -13.30 7.83 -8.17
C ARG A 15 -14.82 7.81 -8.26
N ALA A 16 -15.48 8.94 -7.98
CA ALA A 16 -16.93 9.06 -8.04
C ALA A 16 -17.47 8.78 -9.46
N THR A 17 -16.84 9.36 -10.48
CA THR A 17 -17.17 9.13 -11.89
C THR A 17 -17.02 7.65 -12.27
N TYR A 18 -15.96 7.00 -11.78
CA TYR A 18 -15.77 5.58 -12.01
C TYR A 18 -16.83 4.70 -11.32
N ILE A 19 -17.31 5.08 -10.14
CA ILE A 19 -18.33 4.31 -9.40
C ILE A 19 -19.76 4.56 -9.94
N ALA A 20 -20.04 5.73 -10.51
CA ALA A 20 -21.38 6.12 -10.94
C ALA A 20 -22.05 5.08 -11.84
N GLY A 21 -23.26 4.64 -11.46
CA GLY A 21 -24.02 3.60 -12.18
C GLY A 21 -23.58 2.15 -11.91
N HIS A 22 -22.55 1.93 -11.09
CA HIS A 22 -21.97 0.62 -10.80
C HIS A 22 -21.86 0.36 -9.29
N PRO A 23 -23.00 0.23 -8.57
CA PRO A 23 -22.96 -0.06 -7.14
C PRO A 23 -22.16 -1.33 -6.84
N SER A 24 -21.38 -1.31 -5.76
CA SER A 24 -20.44 -2.38 -5.39
C SER A 24 -19.42 -2.72 -6.49
N LEU A 25 -19.11 -1.74 -7.36
CA LEU A 25 -18.23 -1.92 -8.53
C LEU A 25 -18.71 -3.01 -9.51
N LYS A 26 -20.01 -3.33 -9.53
CA LYS A 26 -20.54 -4.38 -10.42
C LYS A 26 -20.27 -4.04 -11.89
N GLY A 27 -19.55 -4.93 -12.58
CA GLY A 27 -19.16 -4.75 -13.99
C GLY A 27 -17.98 -3.80 -14.19
N ARG A 28 -17.26 -3.42 -13.13
CA ARG A 28 -16.03 -2.61 -13.19
C ARG A 28 -14.78 -3.49 -13.04
N THR A 29 -13.70 -3.10 -13.71
CA THR A 29 -12.41 -3.84 -13.73
C THR A 29 -11.51 -3.50 -12.54
N LEU A 30 -11.44 -2.23 -12.18
CA LEU A 30 -10.61 -1.69 -11.11
C LEU A 30 -11.32 -1.74 -9.75
N PHE A 31 -10.59 -2.10 -8.71
CA PHE A 31 -10.93 -1.73 -7.33
C PHE A 31 -10.62 -0.25 -7.08
N THR A 32 -11.34 0.37 -6.16
CA THR A 32 -11.19 1.79 -5.84
C THR A 32 -10.69 1.99 -4.42
N ASN A 33 -9.90 3.05 -4.18
CA ASN A 33 -9.58 3.52 -2.84
C ASN A 33 -10.80 4.19 -2.19
N SER A 34 -11.85 3.44 -1.88
CA SER A 34 -13.13 3.93 -1.37
C SER A 34 -13.14 4.08 0.16
N VAL A 35 -14.10 4.85 0.68
CA VAL A 35 -14.25 5.06 2.13
C VAL A 35 -14.66 3.74 2.80
N ALA A 36 -14.00 3.40 3.90
CA ALA A 36 -14.30 2.18 4.67
C ALA A 36 -15.80 2.06 4.98
N GLY A 37 -16.35 0.85 4.84
CA GLY A 37 -17.77 0.55 5.07
C GLY A 37 -18.68 0.81 3.87
N THR A 38 -18.20 1.45 2.81
CA THR A 38 -18.96 1.52 1.54
C THR A 38 -18.89 0.19 0.78
N PRO A 39 -19.91 -0.17 -0.02
CA PRO A 39 -19.88 -1.40 -0.81
C PRO A 39 -18.70 -1.51 -1.78
N GLU A 40 -18.10 -0.38 -2.17
CA GLU A 40 -16.96 -0.31 -3.09
C GLU A 40 -15.60 -0.43 -2.38
N ALA A 41 -15.56 -0.50 -1.05
CA ALA A 41 -14.33 -0.52 -0.27
C ALA A 41 -13.85 -1.94 0.03
N ALA A 42 -13.06 -2.52 -0.88
CA ALA A 42 -12.31 -3.75 -0.61
C ALA A 42 -10.80 -3.51 -0.46
N PHE A 43 -10.31 -2.40 -1.03
CA PHE A 43 -8.91 -2.02 -1.10
C PHE A 43 -8.69 -0.60 -0.58
N MET A 44 -7.59 -0.38 0.13
CA MET A 44 -7.27 0.93 0.72
C MET A 44 -5.82 1.33 0.47
N ILE A 45 -5.63 2.62 0.19
CA ILE A 45 -4.32 3.24 0.04
C ILE A 45 -4.12 4.20 1.20
N LEU A 46 -3.21 3.82 2.11
CA LEU A 46 -2.81 4.59 3.29
C LEU A 46 -1.31 4.84 3.20
N ASN A 47 -0.93 6.01 2.67
CA ASN A 47 0.44 6.27 2.23
C ASN A 47 1.43 6.52 3.37
N ASN A 48 0.98 7.03 4.51
CA ASN A 48 1.88 7.41 5.59
C ASN A 48 2.03 6.24 6.57
N SER A 49 3.00 5.37 6.34
CA SER A 49 3.17 4.15 7.14
C SER A 49 3.45 4.40 8.62
N ILE A 50 4.05 5.55 8.97
CA ILE A 50 4.31 5.97 10.35
C ILE A 50 3.05 6.61 10.95
N GLY A 51 2.51 7.64 10.30
CA GLY A 51 1.37 8.40 10.83
C GLY A 51 0.05 7.61 10.83
N ASP A 52 -0.15 6.74 9.84
CA ASP A 52 -1.38 5.96 9.67
C ASP A 52 -1.25 4.55 10.27
N GLN A 53 -0.17 4.22 10.99
CA GLN A 53 0.14 2.85 11.41
C GLN A 53 -1.03 2.17 12.14
N ALA A 54 -1.63 2.87 13.11
CA ALA A 54 -2.78 2.37 13.86
C ALA A 54 -4.02 2.18 12.97
N GLN A 55 -4.25 3.10 12.03
CA GLN A 55 -5.35 3.01 11.08
C GLN A 55 -5.17 1.83 10.13
N ILE A 56 -3.95 1.63 9.60
CA ILE A 56 -3.60 0.49 8.75
C ILE A 56 -3.89 -0.82 9.49
N GLN A 57 -3.41 -0.96 10.73
CA GLN A 57 -3.67 -2.15 11.55
C GLN A 57 -5.17 -2.38 11.75
N ALA A 58 -5.94 -1.32 12.02
CA ALA A 58 -7.39 -1.42 12.19
C ALA A 58 -8.10 -1.87 10.90
N MET A 59 -7.68 -1.38 9.73
CA MET A 59 -8.27 -1.77 8.45
C MET A 59 -7.91 -3.21 8.06
N VAL A 60 -6.66 -3.62 8.29
CA VAL A 60 -6.22 -5.00 8.09
C VAL A 60 -7.02 -5.97 8.95
N LYS A 61 -7.22 -5.66 10.25
CA LYS A 61 -8.04 -6.49 11.15
C LYS A 61 -9.51 -6.59 10.74
N LYS A 62 -10.04 -5.58 10.05
CA LYS A 62 -11.40 -5.59 9.48
C LYS A 62 -11.51 -6.35 8.16
N GLY A 63 -10.40 -6.90 7.65
CA GLY A 63 -10.37 -7.69 6.41
C GLY A 63 -10.15 -6.89 5.13
N TYR A 64 -9.83 -5.59 5.22
CA TYR A 64 -9.47 -4.81 4.04
C TYR A 64 -8.06 -5.16 3.55
N LEU A 65 -7.87 -5.11 2.23
CA LEU A 65 -6.55 -5.18 1.62
C LEU A 65 -5.93 -3.77 1.61
N VAL A 66 -4.80 -3.59 2.27
CA VAL A 66 -4.17 -2.28 2.46
C VAL A 66 -2.83 -2.21 1.75
N ARG A 67 -2.62 -1.11 1.04
CA ARG A 67 -1.35 -0.69 0.45
C ARG A 67 -0.79 0.54 1.14
N THR A 68 0.46 0.48 1.57
CA THR A 68 1.22 1.60 2.15
C THR A 68 2.58 1.78 1.46
N ARG A 69 3.33 2.82 1.83
CA ARG A 69 4.65 3.14 1.26
C ARG A 69 5.78 2.77 2.20
N ALA A 70 6.92 2.38 1.63
CA ALA A 70 8.19 2.26 2.34
C ALA A 70 8.97 3.58 2.39
N ASP A 71 8.69 4.49 1.46
CA ASP A 71 9.41 5.74 1.21
C ASP A 71 8.56 6.73 0.38
N SER A 72 8.94 8.01 0.36
CA SER A 72 8.29 9.03 -0.46
C SER A 72 9.27 10.11 -0.94
N ASP A 73 9.03 10.64 -2.14
CA ASP A 73 9.74 11.80 -2.69
C ASP A 73 11.28 11.69 -2.66
N THR A 74 11.81 10.47 -2.71
CA THR A 74 13.24 10.13 -2.60
C THR A 74 13.90 10.46 -1.25
N LYS A 75 13.16 10.97 -0.26
CA LYS A 75 13.73 11.50 0.99
C LYS A 75 14.41 10.41 1.81
N GLU A 76 13.68 9.33 2.10
CA GLU A 76 14.20 8.17 2.83
C GLU A 76 15.38 7.54 2.10
N ALA A 77 15.28 7.42 0.78
CA ALA A 77 16.32 6.84 -0.03
C ALA A 77 17.62 7.64 0.02
N ARG A 78 17.55 8.97 -0.03
CA ARG A 78 18.73 9.85 0.08
C ARG A 78 19.32 9.87 1.48
N ALA A 79 18.48 9.79 2.51
CA ALA A 79 18.92 9.73 3.91
C ALA A 79 19.35 8.32 4.35
N ASN A 80 19.13 7.30 3.51
CA ASN A 80 19.23 5.89 3.87
C ASN A 80 18.42 5.51 5.13
N ASP A 81 17.22 6.09 5.25
CA ASP A 81 16.35 5.99 6.42
C ASP A 81 15.24 4.94 6.21
N LYS A 82 15.27 3.85 6.97
CA LYS A 82 14.30 2.75 6.83
C LYS A 82 13.09 2.83 7.75
N ARG A 83 12.93 3.89 8.56
CA ARG A 83 11.83 3.98 9.54
C ARG A 83 10.45 3.82 8.92
N SER A 84 10.21 4.42 7.74
CA SER A 84 8.95 4.28 6.99
C SER A 84 8.70 2.84 6.52
N PHE A 85 9.73 2.12 6.07
CA PHE A 85 9.65 0.70 5.71
C PHE A 85 9.38 -0.19 6.93
N ASP A 86 10.06 0.07 8.05
CA ASP A 86 9.88 -0.69 9.28
C ASP A 86 8.46 -0.50 9.86
N ALA A 87 7.95 0.73 9.84
CA ALA A 87 6.58 1.02 10.23
C ALA A 87 5.56 0.33 9.31
N ALA A 88 5.78 0.35 7.99
CA ALA A 88 4.95 -0.36 7.02
C ALA A 88 4.94 -1.87 7.30
N CYS A 89 6.10 -2.45 7.59
CA CYS A 89 6.23 -3.85 7.99
C CYS A 89 5.42 -4.17 9.25
N GLN A 90 5.51 -3.34 10.28
CA GLN A 90 4.83 -3.53 11.57
C GLN A 90 3.32 -3.23 11.49
N SER A 91 2.88 -2.45 10.50
CA SER A 91 1.47 -2.09 10.31
C SER A 91 0.59 -3.27 9.89
N GLY A 92 1.17 -4.33 9.31
CA GLY A 92 0.43 -5.45 8.75
C GLY A 92 -0.21 -5.17 7.39
N ALA A 93 0.06 -4.02 6.75
CA ALA A 93 -0.31 -3.78 5.36
C ALA A 93 0.19 -4.93 4.47
N GLN A 94 -0.68 -5.43 3.60
CA GLN A 94 -0.37 -6.58 2.74
C GLN A 94 0.48 -6.18 1.53
N ILE A 95 0.44 -4.90 1.13
CA ILE A 95 1.20 -4.37 0.01
C ILE A 95 2.03 -3.18 0.49
N ILE A 96 3.35 -3.26 0.32
CA ILE A 96 4.28 -2.18 0.61
C ILE A 96 4.93 -1.80 -0.72
N THR A 97 4.77 -0.54 -1.14
CA THR A 97 5.35 -0.06 -2.40
C THR A 97 6.60 0.76 -2.17
N THR A 98 7.52 0.67 -3.13
CA THR A 98 8.80 1.38 -3.15
C THR A 98 9.28 1.48 -4.59
N ASP A 99 9.97 2.56 -4.92
CA ASP A 99 10.75 2.65 -6.17
C ASP A 99 12.15 2.05 -6.01
N TYR A 100 12.56 1.72 -4.78
CA TYR A 100 13.91 1.29 -4.40
C TYR A 100 13.99 -0.21 -4.11
N TYR A 101 13.33 -1.02 -4.94
CA TYR A 101 13.51 -2.49 -4.90
C TYR A 101 14.94 -2.90 -5.26
N ALA A 102 15.64 -2.03 -6.01
CA ALA A 102 17.06 -2.07 -6.29
C ALA A 102 17.71 -0.73 -5.85
N ARG A 103 19.02 -0.76 -5.61
CA ARG A 103 19.78 0.43 -5.25
C ARG A 103 19.73 1.47 -6.38
N SER A 104 19.51 2.73 -6.02
CA SER A 104 19.57 3.85 -6.96
C SER A 104 20.99 4.08 -7.49
N ALA A 105 21.13 4.30 -8.79
CA ALA A 105 22.38 4.75 -9.41
C ALA A 105 22.50 6.29 -9.47
N PHE A 106 21.44 7.03 -9.13
CA PHE A 106 21.37 8.49 -9.30
C PHE A 106 21.96 9.28 -8.13
N PHE A 107 22.23 8.64 -7.00
CA PHE A 107 22.84 9.27 -5.82
C PHE A 107 23.52 8.23 -4.94
N LYS A 108 24.50 8.67 -4.14
CA LYS A 108 25.25 7.79 -3.23
C LYS A 108 24.38 7.42 -2.03
N SER A 109 23.71 6.29 -2.11
CA SER A 109 22.97 5.67 -1.00
C SER A 109 22.89 4.17 -1.18
N ASP A 110 22.97 3.44 -0.07
CA ASP A 110 22.76 1.99 -0.03
C ASP A 110 21.30 1.59 0.19
N TYR A 111 20.39 2.56 0.15
CA TYR A 111 18.98 2.32 0.37
C TYR A 111 18.41 1.31 -0.62
N ILE A 112 17.81 0.26 -0.06
CA ILE A 112 17.11 -0.80 -0.76
C ILE A 112 15.99 -1.32 0.12
N VAL A 113 14.81 -1.50 -0.45
CA VAL A 113 13.64 -2.04 0.24
C VAL A 113 13.49 -3.51 -0.13
N ARG A 114 13.71 -4.38 0.85
CA ARG A 114 13.47 -5.82 0.82
C ARG A 114 13.43 -6.35 2.26
N PHE A 115 12.87 -7.53 2.47
CA PHE A 115 12.82 -8.15 3.79
C PHE A 115 14.21 -8.64 4.25
N PRO A 116 14.38 -8.93 5.56
CA PRO A 116 15.68 -9.33 6.12
C PRO A 116 16.29 -10.58 5.47
N ASP A 117 15.47 -11.50 4.98
CA ASP A 117 15.89 -12.70 4.25
C ASP A 117 16.26 -12.43 2.77
N GLY A 118 16.22 -11.16 2.36
CA GLY A 118 16.50 -10.72 0.99
C GLY A 118 15.32 -10.87 0.03
N THR A 119 14.16 -11.36 0.48
CA THR A 119 12.98 -11.57 -0.35
C THR A 119 12.04 -10.36 -0.36
N TYR A 120 10.99 -10.41 -1.18
CA TYR A 120 9.91 -9.41 -1.25
C TYR A 120 8.57 -9.95 -0.76
N LEU A 121 8.54 -11.16 -0.21
CA LEU A 121 7.34 -11.82 0.27
C LEU A 121 7.60 -12.41 1.65
N ARG A 122 6.70 -12.17 2.59
CA ARG A 122 6.73 -12.80 3.92
C ARG A 122 5.31 -13.03 4.43
N PRO A 123 5.11 -13.95 5.39
CA PRO A 123 3.84 -14.05 6.11
C PRO A 123 3.46 -12.73 6.79
N ASN A 124 2.17 -12.40 6.80
CA ASN A 124 1.69 -11.18 7.44
C ASN A 124 1.78 -11.33 8.98
N PRO A 125 2.50 -10.45 9.70
CA PRO A 125 2.64 -10.58 11.16
C PRO A 125 1.34 -10.30 11.94
N ALA A 126 0.36 -9.63 11.33
CA ALA A 126 -0.89 -9.22 11.96
C ALA A 126 -2.09 -10.13 11.67
N LEU A 127 -1.96 -11.07 10.73
CA LEU A 127 -2.99 -12.05 10.38
C LEU A 127 -2.43 -13.44 10.70
N ARG A 128 -2.85 -14.01 11.83
CA ARG A 128 -2.61 -15.41 12.21
C ARG A 128 -3.90 -16.19 12.07
#